data_AF-A0A355EX40-F1
#
_entry.id   AF-A0A355EX40-F1
#
_cell.length_a   1.000
_cell.length_b   1.000
_cell.length_c   1.000
_cell.angle_alpha   90.00
_cell.angle_beta   90.00
_cell.angle_gamma   90.00
#
_symmetry.space_group_name_H-M   'P 1'
#
loop_
_entity.id
_entity.type
_entity.pdbx_description
1 polymer ?
#
loop_
_entity_poly.entity_id
_entity_poly.type
_entity_poly.pdbx_seq_one_letter_code
_entity_poly.pdbx_strand_id
1 'polypeptide(L)'
;RAALLRDAEDLLARPQWHQAVADGLASRDGLAFARAAAAARALEMDVWDLAFERLRRGEDTWSLAVQTDDPERMDRVVALVEERLELDRIAAGPQEELGFGADFRDHAVLDTVLRELRRFPGHGWPLLRAALQSPVVSNRNLAAAALASWGRAVWPPGADFLLRSALAHEPNAGTREVFTRVLAGASLEG
;
A
#
# COMPACT_ATOMS: atom_id res chain seq x y z
N ARG A 1 -1.52 -34.62 -14.13
CA ARG A 1 -1.04 -33.22 -14.02
C ARG A 1 -1.28 -32.42 -15.31
N ALA A 2 -0.83 -32.87 -16.48
CA ALA A 2 -1.06 -32.15 -17.76
C ALA A 2 -2.53 -32.12 -18.23
N ALA A 3 -3.36 -33.11 -17.87
CA ALA A 3 -4.80 -33.08 -18.16
C ALA A 3 -5.54 -32.01 -17.32
N LEU A 4 -5.31 -31.99 -16.00
CA LEU A 4 -5.88 -31.00 -15.08
C LEU A 4 -5.52 -29.55 -15.43
N LEU A 5 -4.31 -29.30 -15.94
CA LEU A 5 -3.91 -27.96 -16.40
C LEU A 5 -4.71 -27.53 -17.64
N ARG A 6 -4.89 -28.42 -18.62
CA ARG A 6 -5.72 -28.16 -19.80
C ARG A 6 -7.19 -27.99 -19.46
N ASP A 7 -7.74 -28.80 -18.56
CA ASP A 7 -9.13 -28.68 -18.11
C ASP A 7 -9.37 -27.33 -17.39
N ALA A 8 -8.38 -26.83 -16.66
CA ALA A 8 -8.43 -25.52 -16.03
C ALA A 8 -8.33 -24.37 -17.06
N GLU A 9 -7.44 -24.49 -18.05
CA GLU A 9 -7.31 -23.54 -19.17
C GLU A 9 -8.62 -23.45 -19.97
N ASP A 10 -9.23 -24.59 -20.32
CA ASP A 10 -10.50 -24.65 -21.05
C ASP A 10 -11.67 -24.09 -20.24
N LEU A 11 -11.66 -24.26 -18.92
CA LEU A 11 -12.64 -23.65 -18.03
C LEU A 11 -12.48 -22.14 -18.01
N LEU A 12 -11.26 -21.62 -17.88
CA LEU A 12 -10.98 -20.17 -17.84
C LEU A 12 -11.25 -19.48 -19.19
N ALA A 13 -11.07 -20.19 -20.30
CA ALA A 13 -11.30 -19.68 -21.64
C ALA A 13 -12.78 -19.48 -22.01
N ARG A 14 -13.73 -19.89 -21.16
CA ARG A 14 -15.16 -19.78 -21.49
C ARG A 14 -15.60 -18.31 -21.61
N PRO A 15 -16.28 -17.91 -22.70
CA PRO A 15 -16.65 -16.52 -22.97
C PRO A 15 -17.61 -15.93 -21.92
N GLN A 16 -18.37 -16.79 -21.23
CA GLN A 16 -19.22 -16.40 -20.10
C GLN A 16 -18.47 -15.70 -18.96
N TRP A 17 -17.18 -15.99 -18.76
CA TRP A 17 -16.37 -15.33 -17.73
C TRP A 17 -16.05 -13.89 -18.10
N HIS A 18 -15.76 -13.61 -19.37
CA HIS A 18 -15.55 -12.25 -19.85
C HIS A 18 -16.80 -11.40 -19.65
N GLN A 19 -17.99 -11.94 -19.96
CA GLN A 19 -19.24 -11.23 -19.72
C GLN A 19 -19.50 -11.00 -18.22
N ALA A 20 -19.31 -12.02 -17.39
CA ALA A 20 -19.50 -11.90 -15.94
C ALA A 20 -18.52 -10.89 -15.30
N VAL A 21 -17.28 -10.84 -15.78
CA VAL A 21 -16.30 -9.83 -15.38
C VAL A 21 -16.75 -8.45 -15.82
N ALA A 22 -17.16 -8.26 -17.08
CA ALA A 22 -17.65 -6.98 -17.57
C ALA A 22 -18.86 -6.46 -16.76
N ASP A 23 -19.84 -7.32 -16.51
CA ASP A 23 -21.03 -6.98 -15.73
C ASP A 23 -20.68 -6.61 -14.28
N GLY A 24 -19.78 -7.36 -13.66
CA GLY A 24 -19.31 -7.08 -12.31
C GLY A 24 -18.48 -5.80 -12.21
N LEU A 25 -17.63 -5.52 -13.20
CA LEU A 25 -16.86 -4.26 -13.27
C LEU A 25 -17.78 -3.04 -13.44
N ALA A 26 -18.90 -3.19 -14.14
CA ALA A 26 -19.93 -2.16 -14.30
C ALA A 26 -20.85 -2.01 -13.07
N SER A 27 -20.85 -2.97 -12.14
CA SER A 27 -21.77 -3.01 -11.00
C SER A 27 -21.51 -1.90 -9.99
N ARG A 28 -22.56 -1.24 -9.49
CA ARG A 28 -22.45 -0.30 -8.34
C ARG A 28 -22.28 -1.00 -7.00
N ASP A 29 -22.48 -2.31 -6.94
CA ASP A 29 -22.21 -3.10 -5.74
C ASP A 29 -20.68 -3.29 -5.57
N GLY A 30 -20.14 -2.78 -4.47
CA GLY A 30 -18.69 -2.80 -4.22
C GLY A 30 -18.11 -4.21 -4.12
N LEU A 31 -18.88 -5.18 -3.61
CA LEU A 31 -18.43 -6.57 -3.51
C LEU A 31 -18.40 -7.27 -4.87
N ALA A 32 -19.42 -7.07 -5.70
CA ALA A 32 -19.45 -7.53 -7.08
C ALA A 32 -18.29 -6.92 -7.88
N PHE A 33 -18.04 -5.63 -7.72
CA PHE A 33 -16.91 -4.94 -8.34
C PHE A 33 -15.58 -5.55 -7.90
N ALA A 34 -15.34 -5.71 -6.60
CA ALA A 34 -14.08 -6.25 -6.09
C ALA A 34 -13.81 -7.69 -6.59
N ARG A 35 -14.86 -8.53 -6.64
CA ARG A 35 -14.77 -9.89 -7.20
C ARG A 35 -14.44 -9.88 -8.68
N ALA A 36 -15.09 -9.00 -9.44
CA ALA A 36 -14.84 -8.86 -10.87
C ALA A 36 -13.44 -8.31 -11.15
N ALA A 37 -12.96 -7.36 -10.35
CA ALA A 37 -11.59 -6.84 -10.45
C ALA A 37 -10.54 -7.93 -10.18
N ALA A 38 -10.76 -8.78 -9.17
CA ALA A 38 -9.88 -9.92 -8.89
C ALA A 38 -9.88 -10.93 -10.06
N ALA A 39 -11.05 -11.24 -10.62
CA ALA A 39 -11.17 -12.12 -11.78
C ALA A 39 -10.53 -11.51 -13.05
N ALA A 40 -10.71 -10.21 -13.28
CA ALA A 40 -10.11 -9.49 -14.40
C ALA A 40 -8.58 -9.56 -14.35
N ARG A 41 -7.97 -9.41 -13.17
CA ARG A 41 -6.52 -9.58 -12.99
C ARG A 41 -6.05 -11.00 -13.32
N ALA A 42 -6.83 -12.02 -12.95
CA ALA A 42 -6.52 -13.41 -13.32
C ALA A 42 -6.62 -13.67 -14.83
N LEU A 43 -7.33 -12.80 -15.56
CA LEU A 43 -7.42 -12.79 -17.03
C LEU A 43 -6.46 -11.76 -17.67
N GLU A 44 -5.48 -11.24 -16.90
CA GLU A 44 -4.51 -10.24 -17.36
C GLU A 44 -5.15 -8.94 -17.90
N MET A 45 -6.35 -8.61 -17.45
CA MET A 45 -7.05 -7.38 -17.78
C MET A 45 -6.66 -6.26 -16.81
N ASP A 46 -6.26 -5.12 -17.35
CA ASP A 46 -5.98 -3.92 -16.56
C ASP A 46 -7.29 -3.24 -16.13
N VAL A 47 -7.51 -3.18 -14.82
CA VAL A 47 -8.69 -2.55 -14.19
C VAL A 47 -8.33 -1.32 -13.36
N TRP A 48 -7.07 -0.87 -13.44
CA TRP A 48 -6.55 0.14 -12.54
C TRP A 48 -7.30 1.47 -12.65
N ASP A 49 -7.53 1.98 -13.86
CA ASP A 49 -8.23 3.27 -14.05
C ASP A 49 -9.66 3.24 -13.47
N LEU A 50 -10.33 2.10 -13.56
CA LEU A 50 -11.67 1.91 -13.01
C LEU A 50 -11.65 1.87 -11.48
N ALA A 51 -10.70 1.15 -10.89
CA ALA A 51 -10.51 1.13 -9.44
C ALA A 51 -10.14 2.52 -8.91
N PHE A 52 -9.21 3.22 -9.56
CA PHE A 52 -8.78 4.55 -9.17
C PHE A 52 -9.91 5.59 -9.28
N GLU A 53 -10.73 5.55 -10.33
CA GLU A 53 -11.86 6.47 -10.46
C GLU A 53 -12.94 6.23 -9.40
N ARG A 54 -13.22 4.97 -9.04
CA ARG A 54 -14.11 4.66 -7.91
C ARG A 54 -13.53 5.14 -6.59
N LEU A 55 -12.23 4.92 -6.39
CA LEU A 55 -11.52 5.43 -5.23
C LEU A 55 -11.68 6.94 -5.14
N ARG A 56 -11.47 7.67 -6.23
CA ARG A 56 -11.63 9.13 -6.32
C ARG A 56 -13.06 9.61 -6.01
N ARG A 57 -14.07 8.79 -6.27
CA ARG A 57 -15.49 9.04 -5.90
C ARG A 57 -15.81 8.76 -4.43
N GLY A 58 -14.86 8.19 -3.68
CA GLY A 58 -15.01 7.90 -2.25
C GLY A 58 -15.33 6.44 -1.94
N GLU A 59 -15.35 5.56 -2.93
CA GLU A 59 -15.47 4.11 -2.69
C GLU A 59 -14.18 3.55 -2.10
N ASP A 60 -14.29 2.57 -1.19
CA ASP A 60 -13.14 1.95 -0.53
C ASP A 60 -12.48 0.90 -1.43
N THR A 61 -11.67 1.37 -2.38
CA THR A 61 -10.96 0.54 -3.38
C THR A 61 -9.44 0.71 -3.31
N TRP A 62 -8.92 1.19 -2.16
CA TRP A 62 -7.48 1.40 -1.93
C TRP A 62 -6.66 0.16 -2.27
N SER A 63 -7.08 -1.01 -1.79
CA SER A 63 -6.38 -2.27 -2.02
C SER A 63 -6.24 -2.63 -3.49
N LEU A 64 -7.15 -2.19 -4.37
CA LEU A 64 -7.07 -2.38 -5.82
C LEU A 64 -6.23 -1.30 -6.50
N ALA A 65 -6.39 -0.04 -6.09
CA ALA A 65 -5.67 1.09 -6.68
C ALA A 65 -4.15 1.04 -6.43
N VAL A 66 -3.71 0.48 -5.31
CA VAL A 66 -2.27 0.33 -5.02
C VAL A 66 -1.62 -0.84 -5.77
N GLN A 67 -2.40 -1.76 -6.36
CA GLN A 67 -1.90 -2.91 -7.12
C GLN A 67 -1.47 -2.48 -8.53
N THR A 68 -0.34 -1.80 -8.60
CA THR A 68 0.30 -1.39 -9.84
C THR A 68 1.81 -1.62 -9.74
N ASP A 69 2.47 -1.67 -10.90
CA ASP A 69 3.92 -1.61 -11.05
C ASP A 69 4.35 -0.33 -11.82
N ASP A 70 3.38 0.52 -12.18
CA ASP A 70 3.59 1.76 -12.90
C ASP A 70 3.82 2.91 -11.88
N PRO A 71 5.00 3.56 -11.89
CA PRO A 71 5.31 4.64 -10.97
C PRO A 71 4.38 5.85 -11.10
N GLU A 72 3.90 6.18 -12.31
CA GLU A 72 2.99 7.31 -12.52
C GLU A 72 1.62 7.05 -11.87
N ARG A 73 1.17 5.80 -11.93
CA ARG A 73 -0.04 5.36 -11.22
C ARG A 73 0.15 5.40 -9.70
N MET A 74 1.31 5.01 -9.20
CA MET A 74 1.62 5.14 -7.78
C MET A 74 1.64 6.61 -7.34
N ASP A 75 2.21 7.53 -8.13
CA ASP A 75 2.20 8.97 -7.83
C ASP A 75 0.77 9.53 -7.75
N ARG A 76 -0.14 9.06 -8.61
CA ARG A 76 -1.57 9.41 -8.53
C ARG A 76 -2.23 8.92 -7.25
N VAL A 77 -1.87 7.72 -6.78
CA VAL A 77 -2.36 7.19 -5.49
C VAL A 77 -1.81 8.01 -4.33
N VAL A 78 -0.52 8.31 -4.34
CA VAL A 78 0.14 9.16 -3.34
C VAL A 78 -0.53 10.53 -3.26
N ALA A 79 -0.74 11.20 -4.40
CA ALA A 79 -1.40 12.49 -4.44
C ALA A 79 -2.82 12.44 -3.85
N LEU A 80 -3.57 11.37 -4.10
CA LEU A 80 -4.91 11.20 -3.53
C LEU A 80 -4.88 10.96 -2.01
N VAL A 81 -3.84 10.31 -1.49
CA VAL A 81 -3.65 10.19 -0.04
C VAL A 81 -3.35 11.57 0.56
N GLU A 82 -2.45 12.34 -0.05
CA GLU A 82 -2.10 13.69 0.41
C GLU A 82 -3.30 14.65 0.38
N GLU A 83 -4.21 14.49 -0.59
CA GLU A 83 -5.45 15.27 -0.67
C GLU A 83 -6.45 14.91 0.44
N ARG A 84 -6.52 13.65 0.85
CA ARG A 84 -7.58 13.12 1.72
C ARG A 84 -7.20 13.00 3.18
N LEU A 85 -5.94 12.68 3.47
CA LEU A 85 -5.48 12.40 4.82
C LEU A 85 -4.81 13.65 5.40
N GLU A 86 -5.16 13.98 6.63
CA GLU A 86 -4.44 14.98 7.41
C GLU A 86 -3.12 14.37 7.90
N LEU A 87 -2.07 14.43 7.07
CA LEU A 87 -0.77 13.80 7.38
C LEU A 87 -0.15 14.32 8.71
N ASP A 88 -0.38 15.59 9.05
CA ASP A 88 0.05 16.15 10.34
C ASP A 88 -0.67 15.51 11.53
N ARG A 89 -1.94 15.15 11.36
CA ARG A 89 -2.71 14.43 12.39
C ARG A 89 -2.23 12.99 12.53
N ILE A 90 -1.84 12.35 11.43
CA ILE A 90 -1.20 11.03 11.47
C ILE A 90 0.14 11.10 12.20
N ALA A 91 0.92 12.16 11.97
CA ALA A 91 2.21 12.42 12.59
C ALA A 91 2.12 12.91 14.06
N ALA A 92 1.17 12.39 14.84
CA ALA A 92 0.90 12.81 16.22
C ALA A 92 1.96 12.38 17.26
N GLY A 93 2.96 11.60 16.85
CA GLY A 93 4.05 11.12 17.70
C GLY A 93 3.96 9.62 17.98
N PRO A 94 5.12 8.95 18.19
CA PRO A 94 5.16 7.51 18.34
C PRO A 94 4.55 7.04 19.67
N GLN A 95 3.66 6.06 19.56
CA GLN A 95 3.01 5.35 20.67
C GLN A 95 2.97 3.85 20.34
N GLU A 96 2.35 3.03 21.18
CA GLU A 96 2.23 1.59 20.94
C GLU A 96 0.84 1.20 20.44
N GLU A 97 0.19 2.10 19.69
CA GLU A 97 -1.15 1.87 19.16
C GLU A 97 -1.16 0.75 18.10
N LEU A 98 -2.20 -0.09 18.17
CA LEU A 98 -2.37 -1.24 17.27
C LEU A 98 -3.05 -0.87 15.94
N GLY A 99 -3.64 0.32 15.83
CA GLY A 99 -4.27 0.78 14.58
C GLY A 99 -5.66 0.20 14.30
N PHE A 100 -6.40 -0.22 15.33
CA PHE A 100 -7.72 -0.84 15.17
C PHE A 100 -8.86 0.08 15.58
N GLY A 101 -9.92 0.12 14.77
CA GLY A 101 -11.13 0.88 15.04
C GLY A 101 -11.30 2.07 14.11
N ALA A 102 -12.43 2.76 14.24
CA ALA A 102 -12.80 3.86 13.35
C ALA A 102 -11.81 5.03 13.41
N ASP A 103 -11.25 5.31 14.58
CA ASP A 103 -10.26 6.38 14.79
C ASP A 103 -8.94 6.14 14.05
N PHE A 104 -8.68 4.89 13.65
CA PHE A 104 -7.47 4.49 12.93
C PHE A 104 -7.70 4.25 11.44
N ARG A 105 -8.84 4.66 10.89
CA ARG A 105 -9.16 4.46 9.47
C ARG A 105 -8.09 5.04 8.55
N ASP A 106 -7.64 6.25 8.82
CA ASP A 106 -6.61 6.93 7.99
C ASP A 106 -5.25 6.22 8.11
N HIS A 107 -4.93 5.71 9.30
CA HIS A 107 -3.74 4.88 9.52
C HIS A 107 -3.80 3.56 8.74
N ALA A 108 -4.97 2.94 8.63
CA ALA A 108 -5.18 1.72 7.86
C ALA A 108 -5.10 1.96 6.34
N VAL A 109 -5.61 3.11 5.86
CA VAL A 109 -5.41 3.56 4.48
C VAL A 109 -3.92 3.75 4.21
N LEU A 110 -3.22 4.46 5.09
CA LEU A 110 -1.78 4.68 4.96
C LEU A 110 -0.99 3.36 4.97
N ASP A 111 -1.32 2.41 5.84
CA ASP A 111 -0.73 1.06 5.86
C ASP A 111 -0.84 0.36 4.49
N THR A 112 -2.00 0.49 3.84
CA THR A 112 -2.26 -0.12 2.53
C THR A 112 -1.30 0.43 1.47
N VAL A 113 -1.07 1.74 1.46
CA VAL A 113 -0.19 2.39 0.49
C VAL A 113 1.29 2.17 0.82
N LEU A 114 1.68 2.23 2.10
CA LEU A 114 3.07 2.03 2.53
C LEU A 114 3.62 0.64 2.17
N ARG A 115 2.78 -0.40 2.23
CA ARG A 115 3.17 -1.76 1.81
C ARG A 115 3.66 -1.78 0.37
N GLU A 116 2.96 -1.07 -0.50
CA GLU A 116 3.29 -1.02 -1.91
C GLU A 116 4.44 -0.06 -2.20
N LEU A 117 4.57 1.05 -1.47
CA LEU A 117 5.65 2.01 -1.64
C LEU A 117 7.05 1.40 -1.47
N ARG A 118 7.20 0.27 -0.78
CA ARG A 118 8.45 -0.51 -0.75
C ARG A 118 9.00 -0.83 -2.15
N ARG A 119 8.12 -0.98 -3.14
CA ARG A 119 8.41 -1.33 -4.53
C ARG A 119 8.66 -0.11 -5.42
N PHE A 120 8.51 1.12 -4.88
CA PHE A 120 8.63 2.38 -5.61
C PHE A 120 9.69 3.32 -4.98
N PRO A 121 10.99 3.05 -5.19
CA PRO A 121 12.04 3.89 -4.63
C PRO A 121 11.94 5.36 -5.05
N GLY A 122 11.92 6.26 -4.05
CA GLY A 122 11.86 7.70 -4.26
C GLY A 122 10.46 8.30 -4.33
N HIS A 123 9.40 7.48 -4.30
CA HIS A 123 8.01 7.94 -4.37
C HIS A 123 7.36 8.05 -2.98
N GLY A 124 6.39 8.93 -2.80
CA GLY A 124 5.57 8.99 -1.58
C GLY A 124 6.32 9.39 -0.30
N TRP A 125 7.40 10.17 -0.41
CA TRP A 125 8.14 10.63 0.77
C TRP A 125 7.28 11.32 1.85
N PRO A 126 6.31 12.20 1.51
CA PRO A 126 5.44 12.82 2.52
C PRO A 126 4.70 11.79 3.39
N LEU A 127 4.26 10.68 2.79
CA LEU A 127 3.56 9.59 3.47
C LEU A 127 4.50 8.83 4.41
N LEU A 128 5.70 8.48 3.95
CA LEU A 128 6.71 7.80 4.80
C LEU A 128 7.12 8.69 5.97
N ARG A 129 7.28 9.99 5.74
CA ARG A 129 7.61 10.96 6.78
C ARG A 129 6.54 10.99 7.87
N ALA A 130 5.26 11.11 7.49
CA ALA A 130 4.16 11.10 8.45
C ALA A 130 4.08 9.76 9.19
N ALA A 131 4.24 8.65 8.46
CA ALA A 131 4.19 7.30 9.00
C ALA A 131 5.29 7.03 10.04
N LEU A 132 6.52 7.51 9.84
CA LEU A 132 7.62 7.40 10.82
C LEU A 132 7.33 8.10 12.15
N GLN A 133 6.39 9.04 12.15
CA GLN A 133 5.97 9.81 13.33
C GLN A 133 4.59 9.37 13.84
N SER A 134 4.00 8.31 13.27
CA SER A 134 2.67 7.83 13.62
C SER A 134 2.60 7.20 15.01
N PRO A 135 1.48 7.33 15.76
CA PRO A 135 1.25 6.56 16.98
C PRO A 135 1.14 5.06 16.72
N VAL A 136 0.81 4.64 15.48
CA VAL A 136 0.60 3.24 15.10
C VAL A 136 1.91 2.55 14.76
N VAL A 137 2.17 1.42 15.42
CA VAL A 137 3.40 0.63 15.29
C VAL A 137 3.59 0.10 13.86
N SER A 138 2.52 -0.31 13.18
CA SER A 138 2.59 -0.84 11.81
C SER A 138 3.00 0.22 10.79
N ASN A 139 2.45 1.44 10.87
CA ASN A 139 2.83 2.56 10.00
C ASN A 139 4.34 2.81 10.06
N ARG A 140 4.89 2.91 11.29
CA ARG A 140 6.32 3.16 11.52
C ARG A 140 7.20 2.06 10.92
N ASN A 141 6.84 0.80 11.16
CA ASN A 141 7.58 -0.34 10.62
C ASN A 141 7.50 -0.45 9.09
N LEU A 142 6.33 -0.18 8.49
CA LEU A 142 6.18 -0.20 7.04
C LEU A 142 6.97 0.92 6.37
N ALA A 143 7.00 2.12 6.95
CA ALA A 143 7.81 3.22 6.43
C ALA A 143 9.31 2.92 6.49
N ALA A 144 9.79 2.35 7.60
CA ALA A 144 11.17 1.89 7.70
C ALA A 144 11.48 0.75 6.72
N ALA A 145 10.55 -0.18 6.49
CA ALA A 145 10.70 -1.23 5.50
C ALA A 145 10.76 -0.71 4.07
N ALA A 146 10.02 0.35 3.74
CA ALA A 146 10.13 1.03 2.46
C ALA A 146 11.51 1.64 2.28
N LEU A 147 11.99 2.43 3.26
CA LEU A 147 13.35 2.97 3.22
C LEU A 147 14.42 1.87 3.10
N ALA A 148 14.28 0.76 3.82
CA ALA A 148 15.20 -0.37 3.72
C ALA A 148 15.21 -0.97 2.30
N SER A 149 14.03 -1.15 1.69
CA SER A 149 13.86 -1.75 0.36
C SER A 149 14.40 -0.85 -0.75
N TRP A 150 14.26 0.47 -0.60
CA TRP A 150 14.80 1.44 -1.56
C TRP A 150 16.33 1.45 -1.56
N GLY A 151 16.93 1.28 -0.38
CA GLY A 151 18.37 1.41 -0.18
C GLY A 151 18.80 2.87 0.00
N ARG A 152 19.85 3.07 0.81
CA ARG A 152 20.28 4.41 1.27
C ARG A 152 20.64 5.39 0.14
N ALA A 153 21.05 4.90 -1.02
CA ALA A 153 21.46 5.73 -2.15
C ALA A 153 20.32 6.54 -2.77
N VAL A 154 19.07 6.10 -2.59
CA VAL A 154 17.85 6.72 -3.15
C VAL A 154 16.96 7.31 -2.06
N TRP A 155 17.46 7.40 -0.83
CA TRP A 155 16.70 8.02 0.26
C TRP A 155 16.45 9.50 -0.03
N PRO A 156 15.22 9.99 0.23
CA PRO A 156 14.93 11.41 0.15
C PRO A 156 15.82 12.24 1.09
N PRO A 157 16.12 13.51 0.76
CA PRO A 157 16.82 14.42 1.65
C PRO A 157 16.16 14.47 3.04
N GLY A 158 16.97 14.29 4.08
CA GLY A 158 16.50 14.31 5.48
C GLY A 158 15.96 12.98 6.01
N ALA A 159 15.82 11.94 5.19
CA ALA A 159 15.31 10.64 5.66
C ALA A 159 16.20 10.00 6.75
N ASP A 160 17.53 10.09 6.62
CA ASP A 160 18.46 9.57 7.64
C ASP A 160 18.30 10.32 8.98
N PHE A 161 18.21 11.65 8.94
CA PHE A 161 17.98 12.46 10.13
C PHE A 161 16.65 12.13 10.80
N LEU A 162 15.57 12.04 10.01
CA LEU A 162 14.25 11.73 10.53
C LEU A 162 14.21 10.33 11.17
N LEU A 163 14.78 9.32 10.51
CA LEU A 163 14.80 7.96 11.06
C LEU A 163 15.63 7.87 12.36
N ARG A 164 16.74 8.60 12.46
CA ARG A 164 17.51 8.72 13.72
C ARG A 164 16.70 9.43 14.81
N SER A 165 15.99 10.48 14.46
CA SER A 165 15.10 11.19 15.39
C SER A 165 13.97 10.27 15.87
N ALA A 166 13.37 9.50 14.97
CA ALA A 166 12.33 8.52 15.29
C ALA A 166 12.88 7.43 16.22
N LEU A 167 14.08 6.90 15.93
CA LEU A 167 14.76 5.92 16.79
C LEU A 167 14.98 6.43 18.22
N ALA A 168 15.35 7.69 18.39
CA ALA A 168 15.61 8.29 19.70
C ALA A 168 14.35 8.38 20.58
N HIS A 169 13.16 8.44 19.98
CA HIS A 169 11.88 8.60 20.67
C HIS A 169 10.97 7.37 20.55
N GLU A 170 11.45 6.29 19.93
CA GLU A 170 10.64 5.10 19.66
C GLU A 170 10.34 4.35 20.97
N PRO A 171 9.07 4.24 21.40
CA PRO A 171 8.71 3.49 22.61
C PRO A 171 8.80 1.97 22.40
N ASN A 172 8.44 1.48 21.21
CA ASN A 172 8.33 0.05 20.95
C ASN A 172 9.69 -0.60 20.66
N ALA A 173 10.07 -1.59 21.47
CA ALA A 173 11.38 -2.22 21.36
C ALA A 173 11.65 -2.90 20.01
N GLY A 174 10.65 -3.58 19.44
CA GLY A 174 10.76 -4.22 18.12
C GLY A 174 10.96 -3.22 17.00
N THR A 175 10.21 -2.11 17.04
CA THR A 175 10.35 -1.02 16.05
C THR A 175 11.71 -0.32 16.19
N ARG A 176 12.23 -0.17 17.42
CA ARG A 176 13.58 0.36 17.67
C ARG A 176 14.66 -0.52 17.04
N GLU A 177 14.51 -1.84 17.13
CA GLU A 177 15.42 -2.80 16.47
C GLU A 177 15.35 -2.68 14.95
N VAL A 178 14.14 -2.57 14.38
CA VAL A 178 13.93 -2.33 12.95
C VAL A 178 14.66 -1.07 12.50
N PHE A 179 14.43 0.07 13.15
CA PHE A 179 15.09 1.33 12.79
C PHE A 179 16.62 1.24 12.89
N THR A 180 17.14 0.56 13.93
CA THR A 180 18.58 0.34 14.09
C THR A 180 19.16 -0.45 12.93
N ARG A 181 18.49 -1.54 12.52
CA ARG A 181 18.90 -2.37 11.37
C ARG A 181 18.88 -1.59 10.06
N VAL A 182 17.83 -0.83 9.81
CA VAL A 182 17.72 0.01 8.60
C VAL A 182 18.84 1.06 8.58
N LEU A 183 19.13 1.70 9.72
CA LEU A 183 20.25 2.65 9.81
C LEU A 183 21.62 1.97 9.64
N ALA A 184 21.76 0.70 10.01
CA ALA A 184 22.97 -0.08 9.72
C ALA A 184 23.08 -0.54 8.25
N GLY A 185 22.06 -0.28 7.42
CA GLY A 185 22.01 -0.72 6.02
C GLY A 185 21.64 -2.19 5.84
N ALA A 186 21.07 -2.82 6.86
CA ALA A 186 20.62 -4.20 6.77
C ALA A 186 19.31 -4.30 5.97
N SER A 187 19.20 -5.34 5.14
CA SER A 187 17.91 -5.74 4.59
C SER A 187 16.98 -6.20 5.72
N LEU A 188 15.70 -5.87 5.59
CA LEU A 188 14.64 -6.39 6.45
C LEU A 188 13.96 -7.62 5.84
N GLU A 189 14.35 -8.02 4.64
CA GLU A 189 13.83 -9.23 3.99
C GLU A 189 14.46 -10.47 4.62
N GLY A 190 13.59 -11.33 5.14
CA GLY A 190 13.85 -12.69 5.59
C GLY A 190 12.70 -13.58 5.14
#